data_AF-A0A2M8GLQ7-F1
#
_entry.id   AF-A0A2M8GLQ7-F1
#
_cell.length_a   1.000
_cell.length_b   1.000
_cell.length_c   1.000
_cell.angle_alpha   90.00
_cell.angle_beta   90.00
_cell.angle_gamma   90.00
#
_symmetry.space_group_name_H-M   'P 1'
#
loop_
_entity.id
_entity.type
_entity.pdbx_description
1 polymer ?
#
loop_
_entity_poly.entity_id
_entity_poly.type
_entity_poly.pdbx_seq_one_letter_code
_entity_poly.pdbx_strand_id
1 'polypeptide(L)'
;RDYVKKHKLNLEGAEEQNEKLTKEVDYKVRDMLHDAGNLIVDGWMSGLMANKFPDVLKILLVCKDDIRYKRFAKREKISFKDACKRVEERQNSWFAKIKKIHKISPKTLNNVKNYDLVVDTSYITPQAVLKRVLERV
;
A
#
# COMPACT_ATOMS: atom_id res chain seq x y z
N ARG A 1 2.35 11.52 1.18
CA ARG A 1 2.43 12.32 -0.07
C ARG A 1 2.90 13.75 0.23
N ASP A 2 2.37 14.42 1.26
CA ASP A 2 2.80 15.77 1.65
C ASP A 2 4.28 15.90 2.00
N TYR A 3 4.86 14.91 2.68
CA TYR A 3 6.30 14.89 2.96
C TYR A 3 7.12 14.96 1.67
N VAL A 4 6.78 14.14 0.68
CA VAL A 4 7.45 14.11 -0.62
C VAL A 4 7.31 15.44 -1.36
N LYS A 5 6.10 16.03 -1.34
CA LYS A 5 5.84 17.37 -1.91
C LYS A 5 6.67 18.46 -1.22
N LYS A 6 6.71 18.45 0.11
CA LYS A 6 7.45 19.44 0.91
C LYS A 6 8.97 19.36 0.69
N HIS A 7 9.50 18.16 0.49
CA HIS A 7 10.94 17.92 0.34
C HIS A 7 11.39 17.70 -1.11
N LYS A 8 10.49 17.87 -2.10
CA LYS A 8 10.75 17.71 -3.54
C LYS A 8 11.38 16.35 -3.90
N LEU A 9 10.92 15.29 -3.23
CA LEU A 9 11.40 13.93 -3.44
C LEU A 9 10.64 13.22 -4.59
N ASN A 10 11.13 12.07 -5.03
CA ASN A 10 10.44 11.22 -5.98
C ASN A 10 9.55 10.20 -5.26
N LEU A 11 8.26 10.10 -5.64
CA LEU A 11 7.34 9.09 -5.09
C LEU A 11 7.72 7.65 -5.49
N GLU A 12 8.48 7.48 -6.57
CA GLU A 12 8.92 6.18 -7.07
C GLU A 12 10.26 5.73 -6.49
N GLY A 13 11.08 6.67 -6.02
CA GLY A 13 12.42 6.40 -5.50
C GLY A 13 12.34 5.83 -4.09
N ALA A 14 12.14 4.51 -3.97
CA ALA A 14 12.10 3.86 -2.67
C ALA A 14 13.40 4.15 -1.88
N GLU A 15 14.55 4.13 -2.55
CA GLU A 15 15.90 4.42 -2.06
C GLU A 15 16.05 5.76 -1.33
N GLU A 16 15.23 6.77 -1.63
CA GLU A 16 15.30 8.10 -1.00
C GLU A 16 14.85 8.08 0.47
N GLN A 17 14.22 7.00 0.93
CA GLN A 17 13.80 6.84 2.32
C GLN A 17 14.78 5.96 3.11
N ASN A 18 15.60 6.59 3.95
CA ASN A 18 16.41 5.86 4.93
C ASN A 18 15.53 5.21 6.02
N GLU A 19 16.14 4.37 6.86
CA GLU A 19 15.42 3.65 7.92
C GLU A 19 14.68 4.60 8.88
N LYS A 20 15.32 5.71 9.27
CA LYS A 20 14.75 6.71 10.16
C LYS A 20 13.48 7.31 9.56
N LEU A 21 13.57 7.80 8.32
CA LEU A 21 12.45 8.44 7.63
C LEU A 21 11.29 7.45 7.40
N THR A 22 11.61 6.20 7.04
CA THR A 22 10.58 5.16 6.86
C THR A 22 9.81 4.94 8.16
N LYS A 23 10.51 4.75 9.28
CA LYS A 23 9.90 4.58 10.60
C LYS A 23 9.09 5.81 11.02
N GLU A 24 9.62 7.01 10.79
CA GLU A 24 8.95 8.26 11.10
C GLU A 24 7.61 8.40 10.36
N VAL A 25 7.59 8.12 9.06
CA VAL A 25 6.35 8.17 8.26
C VAL A 25 5.37 7.08 8.70
N ASP A 26 5.82 5.85 8.88
CA ASP A 26 4.95 4.73 9.28
C ASP A 26 4.34 4.96 10.67
N TYR A 27 5.12 5.44 11.63
CA TYR A 27 4.64 5.73 12.98
C TYR A 27 3.75 6.96 13.01
N LYS A 28 4.06 7.99 12.21
CA LYS A 28 3.14 9.12 12.05
C LYS A 28 1.77 8.67 11.54
N VAL A 29 1.74 7.78 10.54
CA VAL A 29 0.47 7.22 10.04
C VAL A 29 -0.24 6.42 11.12
N ARG A 30 0.47 5.58 11.89
CA ARG A 30 -0.09 4.86 13.04
C ARG A 30 -0.68 5.82 14.07
N ASP A 31 0.04 6.88 14.40
CA ASP A 31 -0.37 7.84 15.43
C ASP A 31 -1.60 8.63 14.98
N MET A 32 -1.68 9.00 13.69
CA MET A 32 -2.87 9.61 13.10
C MET A 32 -4.12 8.72 13.16
N LEU A 33 -3.98 7.40 13.29
CA LEU A 33 -5.13 6.50 13.48
C LEU A 33 -5.71 6.57 14.90
N HIS A 34 -5.00 7.15 15.86
CA HIS A 34 -5.51 7.42 17.21
C HIS A 34 -6.30 8.73 17.30
N ASP A 35 -6.11 9.64 16.35
CA ASP A 35 -6.74 10.95 16.38
C ASP A 35 -8.24 10.86 16.04
N ALA A 36 -9.05 11.69 16.69
CA ALA A 36 -10.48 11.74 16.42
C ALA A 36 -10.77 12.26 14.99
N GLY A 37 -11.62 11.53 14.26
CA GLY A 37 -12.09 11.95 12.94
C GLY A 37 -12.17 10.80 11.94
N ASN A 38 -12.52 11.15 10.70
CA ASN A 38 -12.59 10.20 9.60
C ASN A 38 -11.33 10.29 8.74
N LEU A 39 -10.56 9.20 8.67
CA LEU A 39 -9.31 9.14 7.92
C LEU A 39 -9.31 7.95 6.97
N ILE A 40 -8.94 8.19 5.71
CA ILE A 40 -8.62 7.13 4.75
C ILE A 40 -7.11 7.08 4.58
N VAL A 41 -6.52 5.93 4.92
CA VAL A 41 -5.07 5.71 4.79
C VAL A 41 -4.79 4.71 3.67
N ASP A 42 -4.07 5.15 2.65
CA ASP A 42 -3.55 4.33 1.55
C ASP A 42 -2.04 4.14 1.73
N GLY A 43 -1.62 2.90 1.98
CA GLY A 43 -0.22 2.55 2.17
C GLY A 43 0.01 1.06 2.38
N TRP A 44 1.22 0.60 2.07
CA TRP A 44 1.58 -0.83 2.11
C TRP A 44 1.57 -1.38 3.54
N MET A 45 1.99 -0.57 4.51
CA MET A 45 2.07 -0.94 5.93
C MET A 45 0.80 -0.59 6.72
N SER A 46 -0.12 0.19 6.13
CA SER A 46 -1.24 0.80 6.86
C SER A 46 -2.14 -0.23 7.55
N GLY A 47 -2.45 -1.35 6.88
CA GLY A 47 -3.23 -2.42 7.50
C GLY A 47 -2.54 -3.07 8.72
N LEU A 48 -1.21 -3.21 8.69
CA LEU A 48 -0.46 -3.74 9.84
C LEU A 48 -0.29 -2.69 10.95
N MET A 49 -0.11 -1.42 10.59
CA MET A 49 -0.06 -0.31 11.56
C MET A 49 -1.38 -0.17 12.30
N ALA A 50 -2.51 -0.48 11.64
CA ALA A 50 -3.84 -0.50 12.21
C ALA A 50 -4.19 -1.79 12.97
N ASN A 51 -3.31 -2.79 13.08
CA ASN A 51 -3.70 -4.14 13.53
C ASN A 51 -4.26 -4.20 14.97
N LYS A 52 -3.97 -3.19 15.81
CA LYS A 52 -4.46 -3.11 17.20
C LYS A 52 -5.68 -2.20 17.37
N PHE A 53 -6.26 -1.70 16.29
CA PHE A 53 -7.33 -0.73 16.31
C PHE A 53 -8.64 -1.43 15.90
N PRO A 54 -9.55 -1.72 16.85
CA PRO A 54 -10.79 -2.43 16.55
C PRO A 54 -11.75 -1.59 15.70
N ASP A 55 -11.68 -0.26 15.80
CA ASP A 55 -12.56 0.67 15.11
C ASP A 55 -12.07 1.06 13.69
N VAL A 56 -11.03 0.38 13.18
CA VAL A 56 -10.45 0.66 11.87
C VAL A 56 -10.73 -0.51 10.92
N LEU A 57 -11.48 -0.24 9.85
CA LEU A 57 -11.70 -1.20 8.77
C LEU A 57 -10.42 -1.35 7.92
N LYS A 58 -9.75 -2.51 8.02
CA LYS A 58 -8.53 -2.84 7.27
C LYS A 58 -8.89 -3.58 5.98
N ILE A 59 -8.47 -3.02 4.85
CA ILE A 59 -8.81 -3.53 3.53
C ILE A 59 -7.54 -3.95 2.78
N LEU A 60 -7.51 -5.17 2.26
CA LEU A 60 -6.47 -5.64 1.35
C LEU A 60 -7.02 -5.73 -0.07
N LEU A 61 -6.45 -4.93 -0.98
CA LEU A 61 -6.73 -5.01 -2.40
C LEU A 61 -5.74 -5.97 -3.06
N VAL A 62 -6.27 -7.00 -3.72
CA VAL A 62 -5.46 -7.94 -4.52
C VAL A 62 -5.80 -7.82 -6.00
N CYS A 63 -4.88 -8.24 -6.85
CA CYS A 63 -5.06 -8.20 -8.31
C CYS A 63 -4.13 -9.23 -8.95
N LYS A 64 -4.58 -9.86 -10.04
CA LYS A 64 -3.69 -10.65 -10.91
C LYS A 64 -2.58 -9.79 -11.50
N ASP A 65 -1.40 -10.39 -11.62
CA ASP A 65 -0.17 -9.74 -12.08
C ASP A 65 -0.31 -9.12 -13.46
N ASP A 66 -0.80 -9.89 -14.45
CA ASP A 66 -0.96 -9.40 -15.81
C ASP A 66 -1.88 -8.17 -15.89
N ILE A 67 -2.90 -8.10 -15.06
CA ILE A 67 -3.84 -6.98 -15.00
C ILE A 67 -3.22 -5.76 -14.33
N ARG A 68 -2.54 -5.92 -13.19
CA ARG A 68 -1.90 -4.77 -12.53
C ARG A 68 -0.77 -4.19 -13.39
N TYR A 69 -0.02 -5.03 -14.10
CA TYR A 69 1.01 -4.57 -15.05
C TYR A 69 0.37 -3.84 -16.24
N LYS A 70 -0.73 -4.34 -16.82
CA LYS A 70 -1.47 -3.63 -17.88
C LYS A 70 -1.97 -2.25 -17.42
N ARG A 71 -2.52 -2.18 -16.20
CA ARG A 71 -2.98 -0.91 -15.59
C ARG A 71 -1.83 0.07 -15.41
N PHE A 72 -0.69 -0.41 -14.91
CA PHE A 72 0.52 0.39 -14.74
C PHE A 72 1.07 0.87 -16.09
N ALA A 73 1.23 -0.03 -17.07
CA ALA A 73 1.68 0.27 -18.43
C ALA A 73 0.84 1.38 -19.07
N LYS A 74 -0.50 1.27 -18.98
CA LYS A 74 -1.43 2.26 -19.50
C LYS A 74 -1.28 3.63 -18.82
N ARG A 75 -1.11 3.63 -17.49
CA ARG A 75 -0.99 4.88 -16.71
C ARG A 75 0.32 5.61 -17.02
N GLU A 76 1.43 4.87 -17.05
CA GLU A 76 2.76 5.44 -17.28
C GLU A 76 3.09 5.60 -18.78
N LYS A 77 2.22 5.13 -19.68
CA LYS A 77 2.42 5.12 -21.14
C LYS A 77 3.72 4.40 -21.55
N ILE A 78 3.96 3.22 -20.98
CA ILE A 78 5.14 2.38 -21.24
C ILE A 78 4.74 1.01 -21.78
N SER A 79 5.71 0.22 -22.24
CA SER A 79 5.46 -1.15 -22.70
C SER A 79 5.04 -2.06 -21.55
N PHE A 80 4.29 -3.13 -21.86
CA PHE A 80 3.93 -4.15 -20.86
C PHE A 80 5.17 -4.77 -20.20
N LYS A 81 6.22 -5.03 -20.98
CA LYS A 81 7.49 -5.60 -20.49
C LYS A 81 8.16 -4.66 -19.48
N ASP A 82 8.22 -3.37 -19.77
CA ASP A 82 8.81 -2.37 -18.86
C ASP A 82 7.96 -2.20 -17.60
N ALA A 83 6.64 -2.27 -17.73
CA ALA A 83 5.73 -2.25 -16.60
C ALA A 83 5.93 -3.45 -15.67
N CYS A 84 6.04 -4.67 -16.19
CA CYS A 84 6.35 -5.86 -15.41
C CYS A 84 7.65 -5.64 -14.60
N LYS A 85 8.71 -5.21 -15.28
CA LYS A 85 10.02 -4.97 -14.66
C LYS A 85 9.94 -3.93 -13.55
N ARG A 86 9.40 -2.74 -13.83
CA ARG A 86 9.32 -1.63 -12.85
C ARG A 86 8.46 -1.97 -11.65
N VAL A 87 7.31 -2.60 -11.86
CA VAL A 87 6.40 -2.96 -10.76
C VAL A 87 7.05 -3.99 -9.85
N GLU A 88 7.69 -5.01 -10.41
CA GLU A 88 8.41 -6.03 -9.64
C GLU A 88 9.62 -5.46 -8.91
N GLU A 89 10.44 -4.63 -9.57
CA GLU A 89 11.58 -3.98 -8.93
C GLU A 89 11.15 -3.12 -7.74
N ARG A 90 10.11 -2.31 -7.91
CA ARG A 90 9.56 -1.48 -6.84
C ARG A 90 9.04 -2.31 -5.67
N GLN A 91 8.29 -3.38 -5.98
CA GLN A 91 7.74 -4.26 -4.97
C GLN A 91 8.83 -4.99 -4.18
N ASN A 92 9.80 -5.56 -4.87
CA ASN A 92 10.88 -6.34 -4.26
C ASN A 92 11.83 -5.43 -3.46
N SER A 93 12.13 -4.24 -3.96
CA SER A 93 12.89 -3.21 -3.22
C SER A 93 12.19 -2.83 -1.92
N TRP A 94 10.87 -2.60 -1.97
CA TRP A 94 10.07 -2.31 -0.78
C TRP A 94 10.06 -3.48 0.21
N PHE A 95 9.83 -4.72 -0.26
CA PHE A 95 9.85 -5.91 0.58
C PHE A 95 11.19 -6.14 1.27
N ALA A 96 12.31 -5.94 0.56
CA ALA A 96 13.64 -6.01 1.16
C ALA A 96 13.81 -4.95 2.26
N LYS A 97 13.34 -3.72 2.00
CA LYS A 97 13.40 -2.61 2.94
C LYS A 97 12.61 -2.86 4.22
N ILE A 98 11.32 -3.19 4.12
CA ILE A 98 10.48 -3.42 5.31
C ILE A 98 10.96 -4.62 6.12
N LYS A 99 11.51 -5.65 5.47
CA LYS A 99 12.07 -6.82 6.14
C LYS A 99 13.28 -6.42 6.98
N LYS A 100 14.12 -5.50 6.47
CA LYS A 100 15.26 -4.95 7.23
C LYS A 100 14.79 -4.10 8.41
N ILE A 101 13.86 -3.17 8.17
CA ILE A 101 13.44 -2.11 9.10
C ILE A 101 12.50 -2.64 10.19
N HIS A 102 11.41 -3.31 9.79
CA HIS A 102 10.31 -3.73 10.68
C HIS A 102 10.33 -5.23 10.98
N LYS A 103 11.26 -6.00 10.38
CA LYS A 103 11.29 -7.47 10.47
C LYS A 103 10.01 -8.14 9.96
N ILE A 104 9.31 -7.47 9.05
CA ILE A 104 8.05 -7.95 8.46
C ILE A 104 8.35 -8.59 7.11
N SER A 105 7.81 -9.78 6.89
CA SER A 105 7.95 -10.51 5.62
C SER A 105 6.79 -10.21 4.66
N PRO A 106 6.96 -10.43 3.34
CA PRO A 106 5.86 -10.36 2.38
C PRO A 106 4.70 -11.29 2.75
N LYS A 107 5.00 -12.46 3.35
CA LYS A 107 3.98 -13.40 3.83
C LYS A 107 3.15 -12.80 4.96
N THR A 108 3.76 -12.01 5.84
CA THR A 108 3.08 -11.30 6.93
C THR A 108 2.22 -10.17 6.38
N LEU A 109 2.76 -9.37 5.45
CA LEU A 109 2.00 -8.30 4.78
C LEU A 109 0.78 -8.84 4.04
N ASN A 110 0.94 -9.92 3.28
CA ASN A 110 -0.11 -10.47 2.43
C ASN A 110 -0.98 -11.50 3.15
N ASN A 111 -0.84 -11.65 4.47
CA ASN A 111 -1.68 -12.56 5.24
C ASN A 111 -3.09 -11.98 5.36
N VAL A 112 -4.04 -12.59 4.64
CA VAL A 112 -5.45 -12.20 4.62
C VAL A 112 -6.09 -12.12 6.00
N LYS A 113 -5.57 -12.86 7.00
CA LYS A 113 -6.06 -12.84 8.38
C LYS A 113 -5.81 -11.51 9.11
N ASN A 114 -4.92 -10.66 8.60
CA ASN A 114 -4.63 -9.36 9.19
C ASN A 114 -5.64 -8.28 8.76
N TYR A 115 -6.55 -8.59 7.84
CA TYR A 115 -7.48 -7.66 7.20
C TYR A 115 -8.93 -8.11 7.40
N ASP A 116 -9.83 -7.15 7.50
CA ASP A 116 -11.27 -7.38 7.72
C ASP A 116 -12.00 -7.62 6.39
N LEU A 117 -11.47 -7.06 5.31
CA LEU A 117 -11.98 -7.23 3.96
C LEU A 117 -10.83 -7.43 2.96
N VAL A 118 -10.94 -8.48 2.15
CA VAL A 118 -10.07 -8.71 0.99
C VAL A 118 -10.88 -8.54 -0.29
N VAL A 119 -10.42 -7.67 -1.18
CA VAL A 119 -11.11 -7.39 -2.45
C VAL A 119 -10.20 -7.72 -3.63
N ASP A 120 -10.59 -8.71 -4.43
CA ASP A 120 -9.97 -8.94 -5.73
C ASP A 120 -10.47 -7.91 -6.74
N THR A 121 -9.54 -7.06 -7.17
CA THR A 121 -9.79 -5.95 -8.08
C THR A 121 -9.54 -6.33 -9.54
N SER A 122 -9.23 -7.58 -9.86
CA SER A 122 -8.82 -8.03 -11.20
C SER A 122 -9.83 -7.67 -12.28
N TYR A 123 -11.12 -7.95 -12.05
CA TYR A 123 -12.17 -7.84 -13.07
C TYR A 123 -13.34 -6.96 -12.64
N ILE A 124 -13.16 -6.13 -11.61
CA ILE A 124 -14.20 -5.23 -11.12
C ILE A 124 -13.74 -3.78 -11.24
N THR A 125 -14.72 -2.87 -11.34
CA THR A 125 -14.48 -1.43 -11.45
C THR A 125 -14.19 -0.82 -10.07
N PRO A 126 -13.54 0.36 -10.03
CA PRO A 126 -13.38 1.10 -8.77
C PRO A 126 -14.71 1.37 -8.04
N GLN A 127 -15.80 1.61 -8.77
CA GLN A 127 -17.14 1.78 -8.18
C GLN A 127 -17.66 0.51 -7.52
N ALA A 128 -17.41 -0.65 -8.12
CA ALA A 128 -17.76 -1.93 -7.53
C ALA A 128 -16.91 -2.24 -6.28
N VAL A 129 -15.63 -1.84 -6.28
CA VAL A 129 -14.78 -1.90 -5.08
C VAL A 129 -15.36 -1.00 -3.98
N LEU A 130 -15.66 0.25 -4.30
CA LEU A 130 -16.23 1.21 -3.35
C LEU A 130 -17.52 0.68 -2.73
N LYS A 131 -18.44 0.14 -3.54
CA LYS A 131 -19.68 -0.45 -3.05
C LYS A 131 -19.43 -1.55 -2.01
N ARG A 132 -18.51 -2.49 -2.30
CA ARG A 132 -18.15 -3.58 -1.37
C ARG A 132 -17.55 -3.08 -0.07
N VAL A 133 -16.79 -1.98 -0.12
CA VAL A 133 -16.22 -1.36 1.08
C VAL A 133 -17.31 -0.71 1.91
N LEU A 134 -18.21 0.07 1.30
CA LEU A 134 -19.30 0.75 1.98
C LEU A 134 -20.31 -0.21 2.62
N GLU A 135 -20.47 -1.43 2.11
CA GLU A 135 -21.28 -2.49 2.73
C GLU A 135 -20.70 -3.00 4.07
N ARG A 136 -19.48 -2.58 4.46
CA ARG A 136 -18.80 -2.96 5.71
C ARG A 136 -18.68 -1.81 6.72
N VAL A 137 -19.18 -0.62 6.40
CA VAL A 137 -19.10 0.59 7.25
C VAL A 137 -20.48 0.99 7.74
#